data_AF-A0A7K4BKP6-F1
#
_entry.id   AF-A0A7K4BKP6-F1
#
_cell.length_a   1.000
_cell.length_b   1.000
_cell.length_c   1.000
_cell.angle_alpha   90.00
_cell.angle_beta   90.00
_cell.angle_gamma   90.00
#
_symmetry.space_group_name_H-M   'P 1'
#
loop_
_entity.id
_entity.type
_entity.pdbx_description
1 polymer ?
#
loop_
_entity_poly.entity_id
_entity_poly.type
_entity_poly.pdbx_seq_one_letter_code
_entity_poly.pdbx_strand_id
1 'polypeptide(L)' 'PVTGIVGLLIQARHEGRISSLAEEMDRLRGEGGFWIRDALYQRVLEMERDG' A
#
# COMPACT_ATOMS: atom_id res chain seq x y z
N PRO A 1 -14.79 0.39 1.15
CA PRO A 1 -13.91 -0.64 0.54
C PRO A 1 -12.86 0.01 -0.36
N VAL A 2 -11.57 -0.08 0.01
CA VAL A 2 -10.47 0.22 -0.92
C VAL A 2 -10.21 -1.08 -1.69
N THR A 3 -10.95 -1.32 -2.77
CA THR A 3 -10.79 -2.53 -3.59
C THR A 3 -10.04 -2.14 -4.86
N GLY A 4 -8.81 -2.62 -4.98
CA GLY A 4 -7.84 -2.30 -6.03
C GLY A 4 -6.46 -2.85 -5.62
N ILE A 5 -5.41 -2.58 -6.40
CA ILE A 5 -4.06 -3.12 -6.13
C ILE A 5 -3.55 -2.80 -4.71
N VAL A 6 -3.91 -1.64 -4.16
CA VAL A 6 -3.62 -1.23 -2.78
C VAL A 6 -4.22 -2.19 -1.76
N GLY A 7 -5.46 -2.63 -1.95
CA GLY A 7 -6.11 -3.59 -1.06
C GLY A 7 -5.43 -4.96 -1.06
N LEU A 8 -4.90 -5.37 -2.22
CA LEU A 8 -4.11 -6.62 -2.33
C LEU A 8 -2.79 -6.52 -1.59
N LEU A 9 -2.11 -5.37 -1.67
CA LEU A 9 -0.86 -5.15 -0.93
C LEU A 9 -1.08 -5.16 0.58
N ILE A 10 -2.15 -4.50 1.06
CA ILE A 10 -2.52 -4.54 2.50
C ILE A 10 -2.71 -5.98 2.96
N GLN A 11 -3.48 -6.77 2.19
CA GLN A 11 -3.70 -8.18 2.51
C GLN A 11 -2.41 -8.99 2.48
N ALA A 12 -1.57 -8.80 1.48
CA ALA A 12 -0.29 -9.49 1.35
C ALA A 12 0.65 -9.19 2.54
N ARG A 13 0.67 -7.94 3.04
CA ARG A 13 1.42 -7.59 4.25
C ARG A 13 0.86 -8.30 5.47
N HIS A 14 -0.45 -8.29 5.66
CA HIS A 14 -1.09 -8.99 6.79
C HIS A 14 -0.81 -10.50 6.76
N GLU A 15 -0.72 -11.09 5.56
CA GLU A 15 -0.37 -12.50 5.35
C GLU A 15 1.14 -12.78 5.40
N GLY A 16 1.98 -11.77 5.66
CA GLY A 16 3.44 -11.90 5.74
C GLY A 16 4.12 -12.21 4.40
N ARG A 17 3.45 -12.00 3.27
CA ARG A 17 3.98 -12.26 1.91
C ARG A 17 4.88 -11.15 1.40
N ILE A 18 4.74 -9.95 1.94
CA ILE A 18 5.62 -8.80 1.68
C ILE A 18 6.14 -8.25 3.00
N SER A 19 7.38 -7.79 3.00
CA SER A 19 8.06 -7.26 4.19
C SER A 19 7.60 -5.85 4.55
N SER A 20 7.28 -5.02 3.55
CA SER A 20 6.97 -3.60 3.73
C SER A 20 5.86 -3.20 2.78
N LEU A 21 4.74 -2.69 3.33
CA LEU A 21 3.65 -2.17 2.51
C LEU A 21 4.05 -0.83 1.90
N ALA A 22 4.79 0.00 2.66
CA ALA A 22 5.37 1.24 2.18
C ALA A 22 6.22 1.07 0.91
N GLU A 23 7.12 0.08 0.88
CA GLU A 23 7.98 -0.15 -0.29
C GLU A 23 7.18 -0.55 -1.53
N GLU A 24 6.15 -1.38 -1.38
CA GLU A 24 5.29 -1.75 -2.51
C GLU A 24 4.44 -0.57 -3.00
N MET A 25 3.98 0.28 -2.09
CA MET A 25 3.27 1.52 -2.43
C MET A 25 4.17 2.51 -3.18
N ASP A 26 5.43 2.61 -2.80
CA ASP A 26 6.44 3.43 -3.49
C ASP A 26 6.72 2.89 -4.89
N ARG A 27 6.86 1.57 -5.05
CA ARG A 27 6.98 0.92 -6.37
C ARG A 27 5.79 1.21 -7.27
N LEU A 28 4.56 1.12 -6.76
CA LEU A 28 3.36 1.43 -7.55
C LEU A 28 3.36 2.89 -8.03
N ARG A 29 3.76 3.83 -7.18
CA ARG A 29 3.79 5.27 -7.50
C ARG A 29 4.95 5.63 -8.43
N GLY A 30 6.13 5.07 -8.20
CA GLY A 30 7.37 5.42 -8.91
C GLY A 30 7.58 4.66 -10.21
N GLU A 31 7.21 3.38 -10.25
CA GLU A 31 7.54 2.48 -11.37
C GLU A 31 6.29 2.01 -12.12
N GLY A 32 5.17 1.83 -11.42
CA GLY A 32 3.93 1.31 -12.00
C GLY A 32 3.07 2.34 -12.75
N GLY A 33 3.43 3.62 -12.73
CA GLY A 33 2.63 4.71 -13.32
C GLY A 33 1.27 4.92 -12.65
N PHE A 34 1.05 4.35 -11.46
CA PHE A 34 -0.20 4.52 -10.71
C PHE A 34 -0.22 5.89 -10.05
N TRP A 35 -1.22 6.71 -10.39
CA TRP A 35 -1.48 7.94 -9.66
C TRP A 35 -2.23 7.62 -8.36
N ILE A 36 -1.48 7.45 -7.29
CA ILE A 36 -2.02 7.29 -5.93
C ILE A 36 -2.12 8.67 -5.29
N ARG A 37 -3.33 9.10 -4.97
CA ARG A 37 -3.56 10.36 -4.24
C ARG A 37 -2.83 10.33 -2.90
N ASP A 38 -2.14 11.42 -2.55
CA ASP A 38 -1.33 11.50 -1.32
C ASP A 38 -2.14 11.15 -0.07
N ALA A 39 -3.40 11.60 0.02
CA ALA A 39 -4.27 11.27 1.15
C ALA A 39 -4.54 9.76 1.30
N LEU A 40 -4.63 9.02 0.19
CA LEU A 40 -4.77 7.57 0.24
C LEU A 40 -3.47 6.90 0.64
N TYR A 41 -2.35 7.36 0.06
CA TYR A 41 -1.02 6.85 0.40
C TYR A 41 -0.72 7.02 1.90
N GLN A 42 -0.91 8.21 2.45
CA GLN A 42 -0.68 8.50 3.87
C GLN A 42 -1.57 7.64 4.77
N ARG A 43 -2.86 7.53 4.45
CA ARG A 43 -3.80 6.69 5.22
C ARG A 43 -3.37 5.22 5.26
N VAL A 44 -2.85 4.68 4.16
CA VAL A 44 -2.38 3.30 4.09
C VAL A 44 -1.12 3.10 4.95
N LEU A 45 -0.19 4.07 4.94
CA LEU A 45 1.00 4.03 5.80
C LEU A 45 0.68 4.18 7.28
N GLU A 46 -0.32 5.00 7.63
CA GLU A 46 -0.80 5.11 9.02
C GLU A 46 -1.37 3.77 9.51
N MET A 47 -2.19 3.11 8.68
CA MET A 47 -2.72 1.77 9.00
C MET A 47 -1.63 0.71 9.20
N GLU A 48 -0.52 0.80 8.47
CA GLU A 48 0.64 -0.11 8.63
C GLU A 48 1.35 0.09 9.96
N ARG A 49 1.40 1.34 10.48
CA ARG A 49 2.07 1.68 11.74
C ARG A 49 1.25 1.30 12.97
N ASP A 50 -0.07 1.29 12.84
CA ASP A 50 -1.01 0.98 13.92
C ASP A 50 -1.34 -0.53 14.04
N GLY A 51 -0.75 -1.37 13.18
CA GLY A 51 -1.01 -2.82 13.09
C GLY A 51 0.12 -3.73 13.55
#